data_AF-A0A2Z4Y6Q7-F1
#
_entry.id   AF-A0A2Z4Y6Q7-F1
#
_cell.length_a   1.000
_cell.length_b   1.000
_cell.length_c   1.000
_cell.angle_alpha   90.00
_cell.angle_beta   90.00
_cell.angle_gamma   90.00
#
_symmetry.space_group_name_H-M   'P 1'
#
loop_
_entity.id
_entity.type
_entity.pdbx_description
1 polymer ?
#
loop_
_entity_poly.entity_id
_entity_poly.type
_entity_poly.pdbx_seq_one_letter_code
_entity_poly.pdbx_strand_id
1 'polypeptide(L)'
;MLVCALLPTGVFAEWRTMEVTAYCPCGKCNDYTRGSWRYLKLDVWNRYVSKGPDRGRRYTGRTASGDRLKTPRPGLFSRDSLEHPWKIPIRLVAFPVAGLRRYGTIAADTNYYPFGTKMYVPGWGWGVVSDRGGAIKGPDRLDIFVSSHRKANRWGRQVLDVWIER
;
A
#
# COMPACT_ATOMS: atom_id res chain seq x y z
N MET A 1 1.97 -7.07 -24.14
CA MET A 1 0.98 -8.15 -24.32
C MET A 1 0.15 -8.23 -23.05
N LEU A 2 -1.15 -7.93 -23.09
CA LEU A 2 -2.05 -8.26 -21.98
C LEU A 2 -2.23 -9.78 -21.95
N VAL A 3 -1.91 -10.43 -20.83
CA VAL A 3 -2.31 -11.81 -20.58
C VAL A 3 -3.44 -11.75 -19.55
N CYS A 4 -4.68 -11.92 -20.02
CA CYS A 4 -5.86 -12.02 -19.16
C CYS A 4 -6.12 -13.49 -18.81
N ALA A 5 -6.29 -13.77 -17.52
CA ALA A 5 -6.80 -15.05 -17.05
C ALA A 5 -8.19 -14.83 -16.44
N LEU A 6 -9.20 -15.51 -16.98
CA LEU A 6 -10.51 -15.61 -16.35
C LEU A 6 -10.42 -16.63 -15.22
N LEU A 7 -10.44 -16.16 -13.97
CA LEU A 7 -10.56 -17.06 -12.83
C LEU A 7 -12.03 -17.55 -12.73
N PRO A 8 -12.27 -18.81 -12.31
CA PRO A 8 -13.60 -19.44 -12.28
C PRO A 8 -14.64 -18.73 -11.39
N THR A 9 -14.27 -17.64 -10.72
CA THR A 9 -15.09 -16.82 -9.82
C THR A 9 -15.61 -15.53 -10.46
N GLY A 10 -15.44 -15.33 -11.77
CA GLY A 10 -15.80 -14.06 -12.44
C GLY A 10 -14.87 -12.89 -12.09
N VAL A 11 -13.72 -13.18 -11.49
CA VAL A 11 -12.66 -12.21 -11.17
C VAL A 11 -11.79 -12.06 -12.42
N PHE A 12 -11.67 -10.84 -12.92
CA PHE A 12 -10.77 -10.52 -14.02
C PHE A 12 -9.38 -10.31 -13.46
N ALA A 13 -8.43 -11.11 -13.97
CA ALA A 13 -7.04 -11.00 -13.61
C ALA A 13 -6.18 -10.67 -14.82
N GLU A 14 -5.37 -9.62 -14.72
CA GLU A 14 -4.50 -9.14 -15.80
C GLU A 14 -3.14 -8.68 -15.27
N TRP A 15 -2.09 -8.88 -16.07
CA TRP A 15 -0.81 -8.20 -15.88
C TRP A 15 -0.85 -6.83 -16.54
N ARG A 16 -0.39 -5.80 -15.84
CA ARG A 16 -0.22 -4.45 -16.38
C ARG A 16 1.09 -3.84 -15.90
N THR A 17 1.82 -3.23 -16.81
CA THR A 17 3.03 -2.45 -16.52
C THR A 17 2.64 -1.11 -15.90
N MET A 18 3.13 -0.82 -14.69
CA MET A 18 2.78 0.39 -13.94
C MET A 18 4.03 1.04 -13.33
N GLU A 19 4.02 2.36 -13.19
CA GLU A 19 4.94 3.08 -12.32
C GLU A 19 4.52 2.88 -10.85
N VAL A 20 5.38 2.22 -10.08
CA VAL A 20 5.16 1.92 -8.67
C VAL A 20 6.14 2.71 -7.82
N THR A 21 5.61 3.63 -7.01
CA THR A 21 6.35 4.33 -5.94
C THR A 21 6.01 3.75 -4.57
N ALA A 22 6.70 4.21 -3.53
CA ALA A 22 6.36 3.85 -2.16
C ALA A 22 6.19 5.07 -1.26
N TYR A 23 5.27 4.97 -0.31
CA TYR A 23 5.00 6.00 0.70
C TYR A 23 5.05 5.47 2.14
N CYS A 24 5.32 6.36 3.08
CA CYS A 24 5.43 6.07 4.52
C CYS A 24 4.37 6.81 5.33
N PRO A 25 4.12 6.47 6.61
CA PRO A 25 3.18 7.21 7.49
C PRO A 25 3.71 8.59 7.96
N CYS A 26 4.78 9.06 7.34
CA CYS A 26 5.49 10.30 7.62
C CYS A 26 4.71 11.52 7.09
N GLY A 27 4.93 12.68 7.72
CA GLY A 27 4.26 13.93 7.32
C GLY A 27 4.60 14.40 5.90
N LYS A 28 5.81 14.07 5.41
CA LYS A 28 6.26 14.39 4.05
C LYS A 28 5.48 13.65 2.96
N CYS A 29 5.10 12.39 3.20
CA CYS A 29 4.39 11.59 2.20
C CYS A 29 2.85 11.71 2.32
N ASN A 30 2.32 11.98 3.52
CA ASN A 30 0.87 12.11 3.73
C ASN A 30 0.43 13.57 3.93
N ASP A 31 1.28 14.52 3.57
CA ASP A 31 1.02 15.96 3.66
C ASP A 31 0.40 16.40 5.00
N TYR A 32 0.99 16.00 6.14
CA TYR A 32 0.58 16.51 7.46
C TYR A 32 1.75 17.16 8.20
N THR A 33 1.41 18.14 9.06
CA THR A 33 2.35 18.76 9.99
C THR A 33 1.91 18.54 11.43
N ARG A 34 2.85 18.59 12.37
CA ARG A 34 2.53 18.64 13.80
C ARG A 34 2.32 20.10 14.22
N GLY A 35 1.45 20.31 15.20
CA GLY A 35 1.10 21.63 15.70
C GLY A 35 0.16 22.42 14.80
N SER A 36 -0.68 23.22 15.44
CA SER A 36 -1.50 24.24 14.79
C SER A 36 -0.91 25.62 15.02
N TRP A 37 -0.90 26.47 13.99
CA TRP A 37 -0.53 27.89 14.14
C TRP A 37 -1.48 28.65 15.06
N ARG A 38 -2.70 28.14 15.28
CA ARG A 38 -3.62 28.64 16.31
C ARG A 38 -3.03 28.60 17.73
N TYR A 39 -2.08 27.69 17.98
CA TYR A 39 -1.42 27.49 19.27
C TYR A 39 0.09 27.72 19.17
N LEU A 40 0.54 28.60 18.25
CA LEU A 40 1.96 28.89 18.04
C LEU A 40 2.80 27.61 17.81
N LYS A 41 2.22 26.56 17.20
CA LYS A 41 2.83 25.24 17.00
C LYS A 41 3.24 24.48 18.28
N LEU A 42 2.83 24.93 19.47
CA LEU A 42 3.12 24.26 20.75
C LEU A 42 2.37 22.92 20.93
N ASP A 43 1.33 22.67 20.12
CA ASP A 43 0.65 21.37 20.07
C ASP A 43 1.49 20.31 19.30
N VAL A 44 2.50 19.76 19.95
CA VAL A 44 3.38 18.73 19.33
C VAL A 44 2.74 17.34 19.24
N TRP A 45 1.57 17.15 19.86
CA TRP A 45 0.90 15.86 19.99
C TRP A 45 -0.08 15.60 18.83
N ASN A 46 -0.75 16.64 18.34
CA ASN A 46 -1.69 16.52 17.23
C ASN A 46 -1.04 16.71 15.87
N ARG A 47 -1.61 16.02 14.88
CA ARG A 47 -1.25 16.10 13.47
C ARG A 47 -2.39 16.77 12.70
N TYR A 48 -2.04 17.64 11.77
CA TYR A 48 -2.99 18.38 10.95
C TYR A 48 -2.63 18.27 9.47
N VAL A 49 -3.65 18.07 8.63
CA VAL A 49 -3.52 18.03 7.18
C VAL A 49 -3.00 19.37 6.69
N SER A 50 -1.96 19.35 5.86
CA SER A 50 -1.26 20.54 5.36
C SER A 50 -1.67 20.94 3.96
N LYS A 51 -2.18 20.00 3.15
CA LYS A 51 -2.58 20.23 1.75
C LYS A 51 -3.93 19.57 1.43
N GLY A 52 -4.57 20.04 0.35
CA GLY A 52 -5.83 19.51 -0.14
C GLY A 52 -7.07 20.11 0.53
N PRO A 53 -8.26 19.59 0.21
CA PRO A 53 -9.54 20.14 0.67
C PRO A 53 -9.72 20.07 2.19
N ASP A 54 -9.11 19.07 2.85
CA ASP A 54 -9.18 18.88 4.30
C ASP A 54 -8.09 19.63 5.09
N ARG A 55 -7.42 20.62 4.49
CA ARG A 55 -6.34 21.38 5.15
C ARG A 55 -6.82 21.96 6.50
N GLY A 56 -5.99 21.78 7.52
CA GLY A 56 -6.27 22.22 8.89
C GLY A 56 -7.09 21.22 9.73
N ARG A 57 -7.70 20.20 9.12
CA ARG A 57 -8.35 19.11 9.86
C ARG A 57 -7.32 18.20 10.52
N ARG A 58 -7.73 17.52 11.58
CA ARG A 58 -6.89 16.56 12.31
C ARG A 58 -6.60 15.34 11.42
N TYR A 59 -5.32 15.01 11.26
CA TYR A 59 -4.88 13.84 10.50
C TYR A 59 -4.94 12.57 11.37
N THR A 60 -5.76 11.61 10.95
CA THR A 60 -6.03 10.37 11.70
C THR A 60 -4.99 9.27 11.44
N GLY A 61 -4.28 9.31 10.32
CA GLY A 61 -3.40 8.22 9.88
C GLY A 61 -4.14 7.00 9.34
N ARG A 62 -5.39 7.19 8.93
CA ARG A 62 -6.19 6.19 8.20
C ARG A 62 -6.14 6.47 6.71
N THR A 63 -6.39 5.43 5.93
CA THR A 63 -6.50 5.50 4.47
C THR A 63 -7.79 6.20 4.05
N ALA A 64 -7.92 6.53 2.77
CA ALA A 64 -9.17 7.06 2.20
C ALA A 64 -10.38 6.13 2.39
N SER A 65 -10.20 4.80 2.46
CA SER A 65 -11.24 3.83 2.82
C SER A 65 -11.58 3.78 4.32
N GLY A 66 -10.77 4.43 5.17
CA GLY A 66 -10.92 4.39 6.63
C GLY A 66 -10.11 3.29 7.33
N ASP A 67 -9.33 2.51 6.59
CA ASP A 67 -8.50 1.43 7.11
C ASP A 67 -7.21 1.93 7.79
N ARG A 68 -6.60 1.04 8.57
CA ARG A 68 -5.23 1.24 9.06
C ARG A 68 -4.23 0.85 7.98
N LEU A 69 -3.16 1.64 7.84
CA LEU A 69 -2.04 1.35 6.95
C LEU A 69 -1.34 0.05 7.34
N LYS A 70 -1.15 -0.86 6.39
CA LYS A 70 -0.56 -2.19 6.61
C LYS A 70 0.53 -2.47 5.58
N THR A 71 1.64 -3.08 6.02
CA THR A 71 2.61 -3.67 5.10
C THR A 71 2.21 -5.11 4.78
N PRO A 72 2.49 -5.58 3.56
CA PRO A 72 2.18 -6.94 3.14
C PRO A 72 2.95 -7.93 4.00
N ARG A 73 2.37 -9.12 4.16
CA ARG A 73 3.01 -10.23 4.82
C ARG A 73 2.73 -11.51 4.02
N PRO A 74 3.77 -12.20 3.52
CA PRO A 74 3.56 -13.43 2.77
C PRO A 74 2.85 -14.46 3.65
N GLY A 75 1.95 -15.22 3.04
CA GLY A 75 1.34 -16.38 3.69
C GLY A 75 2.31 -17.56 3.73
N LEU A 76 1.93 -18.62 4.44
CA LEU A 76 2.73 -19.84 4.57
C LEU A 76 3.10 -20.45 3.20
N PHE A 77 2.15 -20.50 2.27
CA PHE A 77 2.36 -20.92 0.88
C PHE A 77 2.22 -19.72 -0.05
N SER A 78 3.33 -19.04 -0.32
CA SER A 78 3.40 -17.88 -1.21
C SER A 78 4.58 -18.01 -2.17
N ARG A 79 4.68 -17.14 -3.18
CA ARG A 79 5.86 -17.09 -4.08
C ARG A 79 7.17 -16.96 -3.30
N ASP A 80 7.19 -16.15 -2.24
CA ASP A 80 8.35 -16.03 -1.35
C ASP A 80 8.69 -17.34 -0.61
N SER A 81 7.68 -18.17 -0.27
CA SER A 81 7.91 -19.49 0.31
C SER A 81 8.42 -20.51 -0.71
N LEU A 82 8.08 -20.36 -1.99
CA LEU A 82 8.61 -21.19 -3.07
C LEU A 82 10.09 -20.89 -3.34
N GLU A 83 10.48 -19.61 -3.31
CA GLU A 83 11.87 -19.18 -3.49
C GLU A 83 12.74 -19.49 -2.25
N HIS A 84 12.15 -19.46 -1.06
CA HIS A 84 12.87 -19.66 0.20
C HIS A 84 12.24 -20.76 1.07
N PRO A 85 12.23 -22.03 0.61
CA PRO A 85 11.52 -23.13 1.26
C PRO A 85 12.02 -23.41 2.69
N TRP A 86 13.30 -23.15 2.99
CA TRP A 86 13.87 -23.32 4.33
C TRP A 86 13.25 -22.38 5.39
N LYS A 87 12.49 -21.35 5.00
CA LYS A 87 11.76 -20.49 5.94
C LYS A 87 10.46 -21.13 6.46
N ILE A 88 9.97 -22.20 5.84
CA ILE A 88 8.69 -22.84 6.18
C ILE A 88 8.68 -23.40 7.61
N PRO A 89 9.67 -24.19 8.06
CA PRO A 89 9.70 -24.70 9.43
C PRO A 89 9.72 -23.58 10.47
N ILE A 90 10.49 -22.51 10.22
CA ILE A 90 10.58 -21.34 11.10
C ILE A 90 9.24 -20.61 11.20
N ARG A 91 8.51 -20.47 10.08
CA ARG A 91 7.17 -19.84 10.05
C ARG A 91 6.14 -20.61 10.85
N LEU A 92 6.17 -21.94 10.77
CA LEU A 92 5.26 -22.80 11.53
C LEU A 92 5.47 -22.69 13.04
N VAL A 93 6.72 -22.64 13.48
CA VAL A 93 7.07 -22.61 14.91
C VAL A 93 6.97 -21.21 15.52
N ALA A 94 7.53 -20.18 14.87
CA ALA A 94 7.60 -18.84 15.45
C ALA A 94 6.30 -18.03 15.29
N PHE A 95 5.39 -18.46 14.40
CA PHE A 95 4.25 -17.65 13.98
C PHE A 95 2.99 -18.50 13.69
N PRO A 96 2.48 -19.32 14.64
CA PRO A 96 1.38 -20.25 14.38
C PRO A 96 0.09 -19.55 13.87
N VAL A 97 -0.26 -18.39 14.42
CA VAL A 97 -1.40 -17.54 13.93
C VAL A 97 -0.96 -16.56 12.84
N ALA A 98 0.32 -16.22 12.84
CA ALA A 98 0.97 -15.46 11.78
C ALA A 98 1.35 -16.37 10.59
N GLY A 99 0.64 -17.47 10.32
CA GLY A 99 0.67 -18.14 9.01
C GLY A 99 -0.17 -17.44 7.93
N LEU A 100 -1.09 -16.56 8.35
CA LEU A 100 -2.12 -15.98 7.47
C LEU A 100 -1.61 -14.79 6.65
N ARG A 101 -1.80 -14.88 5.33
CA ARG A 101 -1.47 -13.79 4.39
C ARG A 101 -2.13 -12.49 4.84
N ARG A 102 -1.37 -11.39 4.86
CA ARG A 102 -1.89 -10.04 5.11
C ARG A 102 -1.62 -9.16 3.91
N TYR A 103 -2.67 -8.53 3.41
CA TYR A 103 -2.55 -7.56 2.32
C TYR A 103 -1.93 -6.25 2.82
N GLY A 104 -1.02 -5.70 2.03
CA GLY A 104 -0.55 -4.33 2.18
C GLY A 104 -1.59 -3.31 1.71
N THR A 105 -1.40 -2.06 2.12
CA THR A 105 -2.18 -0.93 1.66
C THR A 105 -1.60 -0.39 0.36
N ILE A 106 -2.45 -0.19 -0.63
CA ILE A 106 -2.13 0.43 -1.92
C ILE A 106 -2.93 1.73 -2.06
N ALA A 107 -2.26 2.78 -2.52
CA ALA A 107 -2.90 3.99 -3.03
C ALA A 107 -2.92 3.96 -4.56
N ALA A 108 -4.10 4.16 -5.15
CA ALA A 108 -4.31 4.15 -6.59
C ALA A 108 -5.39 5.17 -6.97
N ASP A 109 -5.57 5.38 -8.28
CA ASP A 109 -6.70 6.14 -8.79
C ASP A 109 -7.98 5.29 -8.77
N THR A 110 -8.92 5.62 -7.90
CA THR A 110 -10.17 4.86 -7.72
C THR A 110 -11.12 4.91 -8.91
N ASN A 111 -10.91 5.82 -9.86
CA ASN A 111 -11.67 5.82 -11.11
C ASN A 111 -11.32 4.61 -11.99
N TYR A 112 -10.11 4.07 -11.84
CA TYR A 112 -9.63 2.88 -12.57
C TYR A 112 -9.60 1.63 -11.69
N TYR A 113 -9.26 1.79 -10.41
CA TYR A 113 -9.11 0.72 -9.43
C TYR A 113 -9.92 1.00 -8.18
N PRO A 114 -11.19 0.57 -8.13
CA PRO A 114 -12.05 0.77 -6.96
C PRO A 114 -11.42 0.22 -5.67
N PHE A 115 -11.88 0.74 -4.52
CA PHE A 115 -11.44 0.19 -3.25
C PHE A 115 -11.77 -1.29 -3.15
N GLY A 116 -10.82 -2.08 -2.66
CA GLY A 116 -10.93 -3.54 -2.60
C GLY A 116 -10.23 -4.27 -3.76
N THR A 117 -9.85 -3.59 -4.85
CA THR A 117 -9.02 -4.19 -5.90
C THR A 117 -7.74 -4.76 -5.30
N LYS A 118 -7.45 -6.03 -5.57
CA LYS A 118 -6.26 -6.72 -5.08
C LYS A 118 -5.19 -6.66 -6.14
N MET A 119 -3.94 -6.45 -5.71
CA MET A 119 -2.81 -6.42 -6.62
C MET A 119 -1.62 -7.14 -6.02
N TYR A 120 -0.85 -7.83 -6.85
CA TYR A 120 0.46 -8.34 -6.50
C TYR A 120 1.54 -7.50 -7.18
N VAL A 121 2.38 -6.88 -6.37
CA VAL A 121 3.51 -6.07 -6.82
C VAL A 121 4.79 -6.89 -6.59
N PRO A 122 5.55 -7.22 -7.64
CA PRO A 122 6.82 -7.91 -7.52
C PRO A 122 7.76 -7.22 -6.54
N GLY A 123 8.47 -7.98 -5.70
CA GLY A 123 9.40 -7.42 -4.69
C GLY A 123 8.75 -6.78 -3.45
N TRP A 124 7.43 -6.55 -3.43
CA TRP A 124 6.70 -6.05 -2.26
C TRP A 124 5.69 -7.06 -1.71
N GLY A 125 4.87 -7.65 -2.58
CA GLY A 125 3.88 -8.65 -2.23
C GLY A 125 2.45 -8.24 -2.58
N TRP A 126 1.48 -8.91 -1.94
CA TRP A 126 0.05 -8.69 -2.16
C TRP A 126 -0.48 -7.48 -1.38
N GLY A 127 -1.26 -6.63 -2.04
CA GLY A 127 -1.95 -5.50 -1.43
C GLY A 127 -3.37 -5.32 -1.93
N VAL A 128 -4.07 -4.39 -1.29
CA VAL A 128 -5.44 -3.97 -1.61
C VAL A 128 -5.47 -2.47 -1.76
N VAL A 129 -6.17 -1.99 -2.78
CA VAL A 129 -6.45 -0.57 -2.97
C VAL A 129 -7.39 -0.12 -1.86
N SER A 130 -6.86 0.69 -0.96
CA SER A 130 -7.59 1.23 0.21
C SER A 130 -7.35 2.72 0.39
N ASP A 131 -6.44 3.30 -0.38
CA ASP A 131 -6.02 4.68 -0.22
C ASP A 131 -5.98 5.44 -1.54
N ARG A 132 -5.89 6.77 -1.48
CA ARG A 132 -5.82 7.65 -2.66
C ARG A 132 -4.80 8.76 -2.43
N GLY A 133 -3.96 9.01 -3.42
CA GLY A 133 -3.04 10.14 -3.44
C GLY A 133 -3.48 11.19 -4.43
N GLY A 134 -3.33 12.48 -4.08
CA GLY A 134 -3.58 13.58 -5.03
C GLY A 134 -2.68 13.49 -6.27
N ALA A 135 -1.44 13.03 -6.08
CA ALA A 135 -0.45 12.84 -7.15
C ALA A 135 -0.52 11.47 -7.84
N ILE A 136 -1.34 10.54 -7.35
CA ILE A 136 -1.47 9.18 -7.91
C ILE A 136 -2.72 9.15 -8.78
N LYS A 137 -2.52 9.31 -10.10
CA LYS A 137 -3.59 9.51 -11.09
C LYS A 137 -3.34 8.67 -12.33
N GLY A 138 -4.43 8.22 -12.94
CA GLY A 138 -4.41 7.42 -14.15
C GLY A 138 -4.26 5.91 -13.91
N PRO A 139 -4.28 5.13 -15.00
CA PRO A 139 -4.29 3.67 -14.95
C PRO A 139 -2.92 3.06 -14.65
N ASP A 140 -1.81 3.76 -14.88
CA ASP A 140 -0.48 3.16 -14.85
C ASP A 140 0.37 3.65 -13.68
N ARG A 141 -0.26 4.17 -12.61
CA ARG A 141 0.44 4.72 -11.45
C ARG A 141 -0.09 4.21 -10.12
N LEU A 142 0.84 3.77 -9.29
CA LEU A 142 0.58 3.11 -8.02
C LEU A 142 1.52 3.62 -6.92
N ASP A 143 1.04 3.66 -5.68
CA ASP A 143 1.88 3.94 -4.52
C ASP A 143 1.67 2.89 -3.43
N ILE A 144 2.73 2.19 -3.05
CA ILE A 144 2.68 1.10 -2.08
C ILE A 144 3.08 1.58 -0.68
N PHE A 145 2.34 1.12 0.35
CA PHE A 145 2.67 1.49 1.71
C PHE A 145 3.87 0.70 2.26
N VAL A 146 4.82 1.43 2.86
CA VAL A 146 5.95 0.87 3.60
C VAL A 146 6.08 1.49 4.99
N SER A 147 6.69 0.74 5.91
CA SER A 147 6.73 1.11 7.33
C SER A 147 7.59 2.34 7.67
N SER A 148 8.49 2.78 6.78
CA SER A 148 9.39 3.91 7.06
C SER A 148 9.84 4.66 5.81
N HIS A 149 10.21 5.93 5.98
CA HIS A 149 10.69 6.79 4.90
C HIS A 149 11.96 6.25 4.23
N ARG A 150 12.87 5.68 5.02
CA ARG A 150 14.07 5.02 4.51
C ARG A 150 13.74 3.83 3.61
N LYS A 151 12.68 3.06 3.91
CA LYS A 151 12.23 1.97 3.03
C LYS A 151 11.60 2.52 1.75
N ALA A 152 10.84 3.61 1.84
CA ALA A 152 10.26 4.26 0.67
C ALA A 152 11.34 4.77 -0.28
N ASN A 153 12.37 5.44 0.25
CA ASN A 153 13.49 5.92 -0.55
C ASN A 153 14.31 4.76 -1.16
N ARG A 154 14.47 3.66 -0.43
CA ARG A 154 15.15 2.46 -0.95
C ARG A 154 14.35 1.77 -2.05
N TRP A 155 13.03 1.77 -1.95
CA TRP A 155 12.17 1.28 -3.02
C TRP A 155 12.32 2.15 -4.28
N GLY A 156 12.31 3.47 -4.12
CA GLY A 156 12.46 4.40 -5.23
C GLY A 156 11.23 4.43 -6.15
N ARG A 157 11.44 4.76 -7.42
CA ARG A 157 10.42 4.69 -8.47
C ARG A 157 10.81 3.56 -9.40
N GLN A 158 9.90 2.63 -9.64
CA GLN A 158 10.15 1.47 -10.49
C GLN A 158 9.00 1.30 -11.48
N VAL A 159 9.29 0.75 -12.66
CA VAL A 159 8.28 0.30 -13.61
C VAL A 159 8.22 -1.21 -13.51
N LEU A 160 7.07 -1.73 -13.07
CA LEU A 160 6.90 -3.15 -12.76
C LEU A 160 5.62 -3.67 -13.41
N ASP A 161 5.64 -4.95 -13.79
CA ASP A 161 4.43 -5.66 -14.16
C ASP A 161 3.69 -6.06 -12.89
N VAL A 162 2.52 -5.46 -12.69
CA VAL A 162 1.63 -5.69 -11.56
C VAL A 162 0.52 -6.61 -11.98
N TRP A 163 0.26 -7.64 -11.18
CA TRP A 163 -0.90 -8.51 -11.36
C TRP A 163 -2.09 -7.91 -10.62
N ILE A 164 -3.20 -7.72 -11.31
CA ILE A 164 -4.39 -7.05 -10.80
C ILE A 164 -5.54 -8.06 -10.77
N GLU A 165 -6.28 -8.11 -9.67
CA GLU A 165 -7.50 -8.92 -9.50
C GLU A 165 -8.67 -7.98 -9.13
N ARG A 166 -9.66 -7.89 -10.02
CA ARG A 166 -10.87 -7.07 -9.83
C ARG A 166 -12.14 -7.76 -10.30
#